data_AF-A0A0B7C449-F1
#
_entry.id   AF-A0A0B7C449-F1
#
_cell.length_a   1.000
_cell.length_b   1.000
_cell.length_c   1.000
_cell.angle_alpha   90.00
_cell.angle_beta   90.00
_cell.angle_gamma   90.00
#
_symmetry.space_group_name_H-M   'P 1'
#
loop_
_entity.id
_entity.type
_entity.pdbx_description
1 polymer ?
#
loop_
_entity_poly.entity_id
_entity_poly.type
_entity_poly.pdbx_seq_one_letter_code
_entity_poly.pdbx_strand_id
1 'polypeptide(L)'
;NQPSAPVTTPGSKHPKDFFNNYTRPIVLSLCSVEDICSLLLRLKGISTSHVTQYQTRIRENNISGLVLTMCDLSELQPVIDMRFGDWQLFRSAVTSLIKAESQQVVVKEESISDKADTSLNVQTVPSSQSSTAVSYSDSFPSTGTRRNS
;
A
#
# COMPACT_ATOMS: atom_id res chain seq x y z
N ASN A 1 14.22 30.39 -22.26
CA ASN A 1 13.95 29.98 -20.88
C ASN A 1 12.44 29.96 -20.68
N GLN A 2 11.81 28.79 -20.85
CA GLN A 2 10.37 28.61 -20.65
C GLN A 2 10.20 27.32 -19.85
N PRO A 3 9.44 27.31 -18.73
CA PRO A 3 9.31 26.12 -17.90
C PRO A 3 8.41 25.10 -18.60
N SER A 4 8.96 23.91 -18.86
CA SER A 4 8.24 22.77 -19.42
C SER A 4 7.17 22.30 -18.45
N ALA A 5 5.90 22.46 -18.83
CA ALA A 5 4.76 21.87 -18.13
C ALA A 5 4.90 20.32 -18.08
N PRO A 6 4.34 19.64 -17.06
CA PRO A 6 4.38 18.19 -16.98
C PRO A 6 3.62 17.58 -18.17
N VAL A 7 4.28 16.65 -18.85
CA VAL A 7 3.74 15.97 -20.03
C VAL A 7 2.53 15.12 -19.61
N THR A 8 1.34 15.52 -20.02
CA THR A 8 0.15 14.67 -19.90
C THR A 8 0.23 13.63 -21.02
N THR A 9 0.77 12.46 -20.72
CA THR A 9 0.83 11.33 -21.66
C THR A 9 -0.59 10.82 -21.97
N PRO A 10 -0.98 10.65 -23.24
CA PRO A 10 -2.30 10.17 -23.62
C PRO A 10 -2.38 8.65 -23.47
N GLY A 11 -3.25 8.20 -22.56
CA GLY A 11 -4.08 6.99 -22.70
C GLY A 11 -3.38 5.65 -22.90
N SER A 12 -2.70 5.14 -21.88
CA SER A 12 -2.49 3.70 -21.76
C SER A 12 -3.82 3.04 -21.37
N LYS A 13 -4.33 2.15 -22.23
CA LYS A 13 -5.59 1.38 -22.03
C LYS A 13 -5.47 0.31 -20.93
N HIS A 14 -4.48 0.42 -20.06
CA HIS A 14 -4.19 -0.61 -19.08
C HIS A 14 -5.24 -0.55 -17.95
N PRO A 15 -5.79 -1.69 -17.48
CA PRO A 15 -6.80 -1.69 -16.43
C PRO A 15 -6.36 -0.96 -15.14
N LYS A 16 -5.05 -0.87 -14.89
CA LYS A 16 -4.50 -0.15 -13.74
C LYS A 16 -4.61 1.38 -13.86
N ASP A 17 -4.54 1.92 -15.08
CA ASP A 17 -4.63 3.36 -15.33
C ASP A 17 -6.06 3.90 -15.16
N PHE A 18 -7.04 3.03 -15.36
CA PHE A 18 -8.43 3.31 -15.03
C PHE A 18 -8.58 3.73 -13.57
N PHE A 19 -7.96 2.98 -12.65
CA PHE A 19 -8.03 3.27 -11.22
C PHE A 19 -7.07 4.36 -10.76
N ASN A 20 -5.98 4.59 -11.50
CA ASN A 20 -4.98 5.59 -11.17
C ASN A 20 -5.54 7.04 -11.25
N ASN A 21 -6.59 7.24 -12.03
CA ASN A 21 -7.34 8.51 -12.07
C ASN A 21 -8.19 8.74 -10.80
N TYR A 22 -8.48 7.69 -10.04
CA TYR A 22 -9.24 7.79 -8.79
C TYR A 22 -8.36 7.94 -7.55
N THR A 23 -7.07 7.62 -7.65
CA THR A 23 -6.13 7.53 -6.53
C THR A 23 -5.39 8.82 -6.18
N ARG A 24 -5.39 9.85 -7.05
CA ARG A 24 -4.66 11.10 -6.79
C ARG A 24 -5.63 12.29 -6.59
N PRO A 25 -5.40 13.18 -5.60
CA PRO A 25 -4.58 13.09 -4.39
C PRO A 25 -5.46 12.73 -3.18
N ILE A 26 -5.96 11.51 -3.11
CA ILE A 26 -6.91 11.11 -2.05
C ILE A 26 -6.17 10.21 -1.06
N VAL A 27 -6.11 10.66 0.20
CA VAL A 27 -5.65 9.86 1.34
C VAL A 27 -6.86 9.15 1.91
N LEU A 28 -6.89 7.81 1.83
CA LEU A 28 -8.08 7.06 2.21
C LEU A 28 -8.35 7.20 3.70
N SER A 29 -7.34 7.13 4.58
CA SER A 29 -7.55 7.26 6.03
C SER A 29 -8.20 8.58 6.46
N LEU A 30 -8.04 9.65 5.69
CA LEU A 30 -8.63 10.97 5.95
C LEU A 30 -10.00 11.18 5.30
N CYS A 31 -10.46 10.24 4.46
CA CYS A 31 -11.73 10.38 3.77
C CYS A 31 -12.91 10.29 4.75
N SER A 32 -13.77 11.29 4.70
CA SER A 32 -15.08 11.25 5.34
C SER A 32 -16.04 10.33 4.56
N VAL A 33 -17.20 10.06 5.15
CA VAL A 33 -18.29 9.32 4.49
C VAL A 33 -18.69 9.98 3.17
N GLU A 34 -18.69 11.31 3.11
CA GLU A 34 -19.07 12.05 1.89
C GLU A 34 -17.99 11.97 0.79
N ASP A 35 -16.72 11.86 1.17
CA ASP A 35 -15.63 11.61 0.23
C ASP A 35 -15.74 10.22 -0.40
N ILE A 36 -16.18 9.21 0.37
CA ILE A 36 -16.47 7.87 -0.15
C ILE A 36 -17.68 7.89 -1.09
N CYS A 37 -18.73 8.64 -0.76
CA CYS A 37 -19.86 8.86 -1.66
C CYS A 37 -19.44 9.53 -2.98
N SER A 38 -18.52 10.50 -2.91
CA SER A 38 -17.94 11.18 -4.07
C SER A 38 -17.03 10.24 -4.89
N LEU A 39 -16.28 9.36 -4.23
CA LEU A 39 -15.48 8.32 -4.88
C LEU A 39 -16.35 7.41 -5.74
N LEU A 40 -17.50 6.95 -5.20
CA LEU A 40 -18.45 6.13 -5.95
C LEU A 40 -18.96 6.81 -7.22
N LEU A 41 -19.24 8.12 -7.16
CA LEU A 41 -19.72 8.88 -8.31
C LEU A 41 -18.67 8.98 -9.42
N ARG A 42 -17.38 8.96 -9.06
CA ARG A 42 -16.28 8.99 -10.04
C ARG A 42 -16.08 7.64 -10.74
N LEU A 43 -16.43 6.51 -10.10
CA LEU A 43 -16.25 5.19 -10.68
C LEU A 43 -17.10 5.00 -11.93
N LYS A 44 -16.45 4.91 -13.10
CA LYS A 44 -17.12 4.63 -14.37
C LYS A 44 -17.62 3.19 -14.39
N GLY A 45 -18.84 2.99 -14.88
CA GLY A 45 -19.44 1.66 -15.03
C GLY A 45 -20.51 1.31 -14.01
N ILE A 46 -20.74 2.14 -12.99
CA ILE A 46 -21.86 2.01 -12.06
C ILE A 46 -23.01 2.92 -12.53
N SER A 47 -24.24 2.42 -12.55
CA SER A 47 -25.41 3.22 -12.90
C SER A 47 -25.72 4.25 -11.82
N THR A 48 -26.15 5.45 -12.20
CA THR A 48 -26.46 6.55 -11.26
C THR A 48 -27.53 6.16 -10.24
N SER A 49 -28.52 5.36 -10.65
CA SER A 49 -29.55 4.82 -9.74
C SER A 49 -28.95 3.94 -8.64
N HIS A 50 -28.00 3.07 -8.96
CA HIS A 50 -27.34 2.23 -7.97
C HIS A 50 -26.36 3.02 -7.11
N VAL A 51 -25.67 4.02 -7.67
CA VAL A 51 -24.80 4.91 -6.90
C VAL A 51 -25.57 5.57 -5.76
N THR A 52 -26.77 6.12 -6.01
CA THR A 52 -27.59 6.73 -4.96
C THR A 52 -27.94 5.73 -3.86
N GLN A 53 -28.31 4.50 -4.22
CA GLN A 53 -28.61 3.44 -3.26
C GLN A 53 -27.39 3.10 -2.40
N TYR A 54 -26.22 2.89 -3.02
CA TYR A 54 -24.98 2.57 -2.30
C TYR A 54 -24.54 3.72 -1.39
N GLN A 55 -24.70 4.97 -1.82
CA GLN A 55 -24.41 6.15 -1.00
C GLN A 55 -25.29 6.20 0.26
N THR A 56 -26.58 5.88 0.15
CA THR A 56 -27.46 5.78 1.32
C THR A 56 -26.95 4.74 2.31
N ARG A 57 -26.61 3.54 1.83
CA ARG A 57 -26.06 2.46 2.67
C ARG A 57 -24.74 2.86 3.34
N ILE A 58 -23.86 3.57 2.62
CA ILE A 58 -22.59 4.08 3.14
C ILE A 58 -22.81 5.08 4.27
N ARG A 59 -23.79 5.97 4.12
CA ARG A 59 -24.16 6.93 5.18
C ARG A 59 -24.80 6.24 6.37
N GLU A 60 -25.72 5.31 6.15
CA GLU A 60 -26.39 4.55 7.22
C GLU A 60 -25.40 3.72 8.05
N ASN A 61 -24.39 3.12 7.41
CA ASN A 61 -23.38 2.30 8.07
C ASN A 61 -22.14 3.09 8.52
N ASN A 62 -22.13 4.42 8.37
CA ASN A 62 -21.00 5.28 8.70
C ASN A 62 -19.65 4.79 8.13
N ILE A 63 -19.64 4.42 6.85
CA ILE A 63 -18.45 3.89 6.18
C ILE A 63 -17.55 5.07 5.79
N SER A 64 -16.58 5.37 6.65
CA SER A 64 -15.51 6.35 6.40
C SER A 64 -14.28 5.69 5.79
N GLY A 65 -13.34 6.51 5.34
CA GLY A 65 -12.08 6.03 4.81
C GLY A 65 -11.23 5.24 5.80
N LEU A 66 -11.28 5.58 7.09
CA LEU A 66 -10.63 4.81 8.16
C LEU A 66 -11.28 3.43 8.36
N VAL A 67 -12.59 3.31 8.17
CA VAL A 67 -13.26 2.00 8.18
C VAL A 67 -12.76 1.17 7.00
N LEU A 68 -12.63 1.77 5.82
CA LEU A 68 -12.16 1.07 4.61
C LEU A 68 -10.70 0.59 4.70
N THR A 69 -9.84 1.26 5.47
CA THR A 69 -8.44 0.82 5.67
C THR A 69 -8.32 -0.36 6.63
N MET A 70 -9.27 -0.53 7.54
CA MET A 70 -9.22 -1.53 8.63
C MET A 70 -10.19 -2.70 8.44
N CYS A 71 -11.26 -2.52 7.68
CA CYS A 71 -12.33 -3.49 7.49
C CYS A 71 -11.96 -4.55 6.45
N ASP A 72 -12.44 -5.79 6.65
CA ASP A 72 -12.41 -6.80 5.59
C ASP A 72 -13.43 -6.41 4.50
N LEU A 73 -12.92 -6.11 3.31
CA LEU A 73 -13.75 -5.76 2.16
C LEU A 73 -14.76 -6.89 1.84
N SER A 74 -14.44 -8.15 2.13
CA SER A 74 -15.32 -9.30 1.89
C SER A 74 -16.65 -9.20 2.65
N GLU A 75 -16.62 -8.66 3.87
CA GLU A 75 -17.80 -8.43 4.71
C GLU A 75 -18.53 -7.13 4.35
N LEU A 76 -17.83 -6.18 3.74
CA LEU A 76 -18.39 -4.89 3.34
C LEU A 76 -19.36 -5.00 2.15
N GLN A 77 -19.13 -5.94 1.24
CA GLN A 77 -19.98 -6.14 0.06
C GLN A 77 -21.47 -6.33 0.42
N PRO A 78 -21.85 -7.30 1.29
CA PRO A 78 -23.25 -7.48 1.67
C PRO A 78 -23.81 -6.30 2.49
N VAL A 79 -22.97 -5.57 3.22
CA VAL A 79 -23.39 -4.40 4.01
C VAL A 79 -23.85 -3.25 3.11
N ILE A 80 -23.13 -3.00 2.01
CA ILE A 80 -23.50 -1.96 1.03
C ILE A 80 -24.51 -2.49 0.01
N ASP A 81 -24.80 -3.80 0.02
CA ASP A 81 -25.69 -4.48 -0.93
C ASP A 81 -25.25 -4.28 -2.40
N MET A 82 -23.93 -4.32 -2.63
CA MET A 82 -23.37 -4.12 -3.97
C MET A 82 -23.42 -5.37 -4.82
N ARG A 83 -23.88 -5.21 -6.07
CA ARG A 83 -23.76 -6.26 -7.10
C ARG A 83 -22.30 -6.58 -7.34
N PHE A 84 -22.02 -7.83 -7.72
CA PHE A 84 -20.66 -8.32 -7.94
C PHE A 84 -19.82 -7.40 -8.83
N GLY A 85 -20.33 -6.96 -9.99
CA GLY A 85 -19.59 -6.10 -10.91
C GLY A 85 -19.24 -4.72 -10.31
N ASP A 86 -20.23 -4.06 -9.71
CA ASP A 86 -20.06 -2.75 -9.06
C ASP A 86 -19.08 -2.87 -7.88
N TRP A 87 -19.19 -3.97 -7.13
CA TRP A 87 -18.29 -4.32 -6.04
C TRP A 87 -16.85 -4.52 -6.50
N GLN A 88 -16.61 -5.20 -7.63
CA GLN A 88 -15.25 -5.37 -8.16
C GLN A 88 -14.60 -4.02 -8.48
N LEU A 89 -15.37 -3.07 -9.03
CA LEU A 89 -14.89 -1.71 -9.32
C LEU A 89 -14.56 -0.97 -8.03
N PHE A 90 -15.47 -0.99 -7.05
CA PHE A 90 -15.28 -0.32 -5.77
C PHE A 90 -14.09 -0.91 -4.99
N ARG A 91 -14.05 -2.24 -4.83
CA ARG A 91 -12.96 -2.95 -4.15
C ARG A 91 -11.61 -2.66 -4.79
N SER A 92 -11.54 -2.66 -6.13
CA SER A 92 -10.29 -2.36 -6.86
C SER A 92 -9.83 -0.92 -6.63
N ALA A 93 -10.75 0.04 -6.60
CA ALA A 93 -10.44 1.44 -6.32
C ALA A 93 -9.95 1.64 -4.88
N VAL A 94 -10.66 1.08 -3.89
CA VAL A 94 -10.28 1.14 -2.48
C VAL A 94 -8.92 0.47 -2.24
N THR A 95 -8.70 -0.72 -2.81
CA THR A 95 -7.40 -1.42 -2.72
C THR A 95 -6.27 -0.61 -3.33
N SER A 96 -6.54 0.11 -4.44
CA SER A 96 -5.55 0.97 -5.08
C SER A 96 -5.22 2.20 -4.22
N LEU A 97 -6.22 2.78 -3.54
CA LEU A 97 -6.04 3.87 -2.59
C LEU A 97 -5.21 3.44 -1.37
N ILE A 98 -5.53 2.29 -0.77
CA ILE A 98 -4.77 1.72 0.36
C ILE A 98 -3.30 1.52 -0.03
N LYS A 99 -3.04 0.98 -1.22
CA LYS A 99 -1.67 0.77 -1.73
C LYS A 99 -0.94 2.09 -1.98
N ALA A 100 -1.61 3.06 -2.59
CA ALA A 100 -1.03 4.38 -2.85
C ALA A 100 -0.65 5.10 -1.54
N GLU A 101 -1.51 5.02 -0.53
CA GLU A 101 -1.27 5.59 0.79
C GLU A 101 -0.11 4.88 1.51
N SER A 102 -0.08 3.54 1.48
CA SER A 102 1.02 2.76 2.05
C SER A 102 2.36 3.06 1.40
N GLN A 103 2.37 3.31 0.09
CA GLN A 103 3.58 3.63 -0.67
C GLN A 103 4.01 5.10 -0.47
N GLN A 104 3.09 6.00 -0.12
CA GLN A 104 3.41 7.38 0.28
C GLN A 104 4.08 7.46 1.65
N VAL A 105 3.73 6.57 2.59
CA VAL A 105 4.38 6.51 3.90
C VAL A 105 5.87 6.16 3.78
N VAL A 106 6.25 5.32 2.81
CA VAL A 106 7.65 4.91 2.58
C VAL A 106 8.50 6.02 1.96
N VAL A 107 7.91 6.99 1.26
CA VAL A 107 8.68 8.03 0.54
C VAL A 107 9.06 9.21 1.44
N LYS A 108 8.53 9.32 2.67
CA LYS A 108 8.84 10.45 3.58
C LYS A 108 10.08 10.21 4.47
N GLU A 109 10.60 9.00 4.56
CA GLU A 109 11.78 8.70 5.40
C GLU A 109 13.13 8.71 4.64
N GLU A 110 13.13 8.69 3.31
CA GLU A 110 14.38 8.80 2.52
C GLU A 110 14.64 10.25 2.06
N SER A 111 14.76 11.17 3.02
CA SER A 111 15.37 12.48 2.77
C SER A 111 16.19 12.96 3.95
N ILE A 112 17.21 12.20 4.33
CA ILE A 112 18.44 12.74 4.91
C ILE A 112 19.57 12.33 3.97
N SER A 113 19.76 13.16 2.95
CA SER A 113 20.92 13.13 2.07
C SER A 113 22.11 13.66 2.86
N ASP A 114 22.90 12.78 3.46
CA ASP A 114 24.22 13.11 3.98
C ASP A 114 25.12 13.55 2.81
N LYS A 115 25.36 14.86 2.73
CA LYS A 115 26.48 15.43 1.97
C LYS A 115 27.27 16.37 2.86
N ALA A 116 28.38 15.88 3.37
CA ALA A 116 29.53 16.71 3.72
C ALA A 116 30.80 15.94 3.35
N ASP A 117 31.43 16.44 2.29
CA ASP A 117 32.76 16.14 1.79
C ASP A 117 33.83 16.62 2.80
N THR A 118 34.96 15.93 2.92
CA THR A 118 36.33 16.50 2.88
C THR A 118 37.36 15.43 3.31
N SER A 119 38.22 15.09 2.36
CA SER A 119 39.40 14.22 2.46
C SER A 119 40.51 14.79 3.37
N LEU A 120 41.40 13.91 3.87
CA LEU A 120 42.82 14.02 4.30
C LEU A 120 43.03 13.02 5.46
N ASN A 121 44.08 12.21 5.62
CA ASN A 121 45.31 11.87 4.90
C ASN A 121 45.98 10.72 5.71
N VAL A 122 46.55 9.71 5.04
CA VAL A 122 47.73 8.85 5.40
C VAL A 122 47.86 8.27 6.83
N GLN A 123 48.03 6.94 6.96
CA GLN A 123 49.31 6.27 7.35
C GLN A 123 49.15 4.74 7.57
N THR A 124 49.71 3.99 6.63
CA THR A 124 50.51 2.73 6.72
C THR A 124 50.83 2.11 8.10
N VAL A 125 50.51 0.79 8.21
CA VAL A 125 51.09 -0.40 8.95
C VAL A 125 51.06 -0.51 10.50
N PRO A 126 51.23 -1.72 11.11
CA PRO A 126 50.80 -3.09 10.77
C PRO A 126 50.15 -3.89 11.96
N SER A 127 49.74 -5.13 11.65
CA SER A 127 49.32 -6.21 12.56
C SER A 127 50.29 -6.52 13.71
N SER A 128 49.75 -6.96 14.86
CA SER A 128 50.37 -7.94 15.75
C SER A 128 49.37 -8.65 16.68
N GLN A 129 49.17 -9.94 16.40
CA GLN A 129 49.11 -11.08 17.32
C GLN A 129 48.08 -11.14 18.46
N SER A 130 47.19 -12.13 18.40
CA SER A 130 47.29 -13.28 19.32
C SER A 130 46.39 -14.43 18.89
N SER A 131 46.99 -15.62 18.80
CA SER A 131 46.36 -16.92 18.59
C SER A 131 46.49 -17.74 19.86
N THR A 132 45.48 -18.54 20.21
CA THR A 132 45.57 -19.90 20.81
C THR A 132 44.15 -20.51 20.71
N ALA A 133 43.87 -21.49 19.86
CA ALA A 133 44.23 -22.92 19.84
C ALA A 133 43.24 -23.84 20.61
N VAL A 134 42.43 -24.54 19.80
CA VAL A 134 41.87 -25.92 19.90
C VAL A 134 41.09 -26.40 21.14
N SER A 135 39.89 -26.96 20.90
CA SER A 135 39.50 -28.34 21.27
C SER A 135 38.21 -28.80 20.55
N TYR A 136 38.22 -30.05 20.07
CA TYR A 136 37.14 -30.78 19.39
C TYR A 136 36.08 -31.29 20.39
N SER A 137 34.79 -31.23 20.03
CA SER A 137 33.86 -32.37 20.20
C SER A 137 32.54 -32.15 19.46
N ASP A 138 32.30 -33.09 18.55
CA ASP A 138 31.09 -33.46 17.82
C ASP A 138 29.88 -33.67 18.76
N SER A 139 28.68 -33.22 18.36
CA SER A 139 27.40 -33.88 18.71
C SER A 139 26.23 -33.26 17.92
N PHE A 140 25.81 -33.97 16.87
CA PHE A 140 24.48 -33.86 16.26
C PHE A 140 23.41 -34.51 17.16
N PRO A 141 22.17 -34.00 17.19
CA PRO A 141 21.01 -34.83 17.45
C PRO A 141 20.33 -35.22 16.13
N SER A 142 20.42 -36.50 15.81
CA SER A 142 19.61 -37.17 14.79
C SER A 142 18.13 -37.23 15.18
N THR A 143 17.32 -37.36 14.14
CA THR A 143 15.91 -37.72 14.09
C THR A 143 15.48 -38.83 15.05
N GLY A 144 14.26 -38.72 15.59
CA GLY A 144 13.62 -39.76 16.38
C GLY A 144 12.10 -39.81 16.15
N THR A 145 11.66 -40.72 15.27
CA THR A 145 10.28 -41.19 15.13
C THR A 145 9.89 -42.11 16.30
N ARG A 146 8.71 -41.93 16.90
CA ARG A 146 7.94 -42.98 17.64
C ARG A 146 6.51 -42.50 17.91
N ARG A 147 5.48 -42.91 17.15
CA ARG A 147 4.50 -43.99 17.43
C ARG A 147 4.41 -44.48 18.88
N ASN A 148 3.26 -44.27 19.52
CA ASN A 148 2.29 -45.28 20.00
C ASN A 148 1.07 -44.54 20.57
N SER A 149 -0.15 -44.83 20.08
CA SER A 149 -1.17 -45.70 20.71
C SER A 149 -1.86 -45.06 21.90
#